data_AF-A0A7S4PKC4-F1
#
_entry.id   AF-A0A7S4PKC4-F1
#
_cell.length_a   1.000
_cell.length_b   1.000
_cell.length_c   1.000
_cell.angle_alpha   90.00
_cell.angle_beta   90.00
_cell.angle_gamma   90.00
#
_symmetry.space_group_name_H-M   'P 1'
#
loop_
_entity.id
_entity.type
_entity.pdbx_description
1 polymer ?
#
loop_
_entity_poly.entity_id
_entity_poly.type
_entity_poly.pdbx_seq_one_letter_code
_entity_poly.pdbx_strand_id
1 'polypeptide(L)'
;SVRVFDLQIKLIANVFQYTTAISVMVPDEQRRRVITIAVNGRLESWRTYSKDCACTMSIFPENPKNPLIKSAALNGSHLWCGDTAGEIRVLNTTSSFSLIKQFFLEEGVKEEERNPAILSFCSQENGMWIGSASKIFLVNQQSYQVLRSFDALSHSKINQIRAIPELSRICCVSDVPEILSWEASGSPRASKRTIGCDSFHSSKIFVLLPFFLSNGYLTPAEPSRRAATERRKWVEGEASQNKEKKDLLVATGGDDGSLLLSDAGDVCVGFVKKAHEGVIGCLECIGPHSILSGGKDGYLRVW
;
A
#
# COMPACT_ATOMS: atom_id res chain seq x y z
N SER A 1 6.06 21.09 26.20
CA SER A 1 6.67 19.90 26.83
C SER A 1 7.19 19.00 25.73
N VAL A 2 8.47 18.64 25.77
CA VAL A 2 9.03 17.60 24.89
C VAL A 2 8.46 16.28 25.39
N ARG A 3 7.62 15.62 24.59
CA ARG A 3 7.19 14.25 24.86
C ARG A 3 8.11 13.33 24.09
N VAL A 4 8.86 12.51 24.82
CA VAL A 4 9.62 11.41 24.26
C VAL A 4 8.70 10.20 24.32
N PHE A 5 8.23 9.75 23.16
CA PHE A 5 7.53 8.46 23.06
C PHE A 5 8.61 7.38 22.91
N ASP A 6 8.71 6.46 23.88
CA ASP A 6 9.53 5.25 23.75
C ASP A 6 8.70 4.18 23.03
N LEU A 7 8.43 4.40 21.74
CA LEU A 7 7.81 3.39 20.88
C LEU A 7 8.88 2.38 20.45
N GLN A 8 9.03 1.31 21.23
CA GLN A 8 9.95 0.23 20.91
C GLN A 8 9.36 -0.66 19.81
N ILE A 9 9.89 -0.54 18.59
CA ILE A 9 9.65 -1.52 17.53
C ILE A 9 10.41 -2.80 17.91
N LYS A 10 9.68 -3.89 18.17
CA LYS A 10 10.27 -5.17 18.56
C LYS A 10 9.86 -6.24 17.57
N LEU A 11 10.81 -7.08 17.16
CA LEU A 11 10.47 -8.27 16.38
C LEU A 11 9.64 -9.21 17.25
N ILE A 12 8.36 -9.36 16.92
CA ILE A 12 7.44 -10.28 17.60
C ILE A 12 7.70 -11.70 17.09
N ALA A 13 7.83 -11.86 15.77
CA ALA A 13 8.09 -13.14 15.16
C ALA A 13 8.75 -12.99 13.78
N ASN A 14 9.74 -13.85 13.51
CA ASN A 14 10.03 -14.28 12.13
C ASN A 14 8.94 -15.28 11.77
N VAL A 15 8.01 -14.85 10.92
CA VAL A 15 6.81 -15.63 10.72
C VAL A 15 7.08 -16.73 9.70
N PHE A 16 7.73 -16.42 8.57
CA PHE A 16 7.89 -17.35 7.45
C PHE A 16 9.16 -17.12 6.64
N GLN A 17 9.63 -18.17 5.95
CA GLN A 17 10.75 -18.15 5.02
C GLN A 17 10.31 -18.65 3.64
N TYR A 18 10.44 -17.79 2.64
CA TYR A 18 10.28 -18.10 1.23
C TYR A 18 11.64 -18.45 0.62
N THR A 19 11.63 -19.24 -0.45
CA THR A 19 12.81 -19.45 -1.29
C THR A 19 13.12 -18.24 -2.18
N THR A 20 12.17 -17.32 -2.34
CA THR A 20 12.27 -16.13 -3.19
C THR A 20 11.73 -14.90 -2.47
N ALA A 21 12.08 -13.70 -2.93
CA ALA A 21 11.54 -12.46 -2.39
C ALA A 21 10.00 -12.42 -2.43
N ILE A 22 9.42 -11.80 -1.42
CA ILE A 22 7.97 -11.53 -1.35
C ILE A 22 7.69 -10.24 -2.11
N SER A 23 6.80 -10.27 -3.10
CA SER A 23 6.46 -9.09 -3.89
C SER A 23 5.21 -8.37 -3.37
N VAL A 24 4.24 -9.12 -2.84
CA VAL A 24 2.96 -8.56 -2.40
C VAL A 24 2.52 -9.20 -1.09
N MET A 25 1.87 -8.41 -0.25
CA MET A 25 1.27 -8.82 1.01
C MET A 25 -0.10 -8.17 1.17
N VAL A 26 -1.11 -8.97 1.53
CA VAL A 26 -2.49 -8.54 1.69
C VAL A 26 -3.04 -9.11 3.01
N PRO A 27 -3.26 -8.29 4.04
CA PRO A 27 -3.88 -8.74 5.27
C PRO A 27 -5.37 -9.01 5.05
N ASP A 28 -5.84 -10.11 5.64
CA ASP A 28 -7.25 -10.48 5.76
C ASP A 28 -7.59 -10.49 7.25
N GLU A 29 -7.91 -9.30 7.78
CA GLU A 29 -8.20 -9.13 9.21
C GLU A 29 -9.44 -9.93 9.63
N GLN A 30 -10.45 -10.01 8.75
CA GLN A 30 -11.68 -10.74 9.03
C GLN A 30 -11.42 -12.22 9.29
N ARG A 31 -10.52 -12.84 8.51
CA ARG A 31 -10.18 -14.27 8.66
C ARG A 31 -8.94 -14.50 9.49
N ARG A 32 -8.31 -13.44 10.01
CA ARG A 32 -7.02 -13.46 10.71
C ARG A 32 -5.97 -14.20 9.89
N ARG A 33 -5.83 -13.78 8.63
CA ARG A 33 -4.84 -14.33 7.70
C ARG A 33 -4.02 -13.24 7.05
N VAL A 34 -2.88 -13.63 6.50
CA VAL A 34 -2.07 -12.81 5.61
C VAL A 34 -1.90 -13.60 4.34
N ILE A 35 -2.27 -12.99 3.21
CA ILE A 35 -2.01 -13.53 1.89
C ILE A 35 -0.73 -12.91 1.39
N THR A 36 0.17 -13.73 0.89
CA THR A 36 1.46 -13.31 0.36
C THR A 36 1.60 -13.85 -1.05
N ILE A 37 2.27 -13.09 -1.90
CA ILE A 37 2.60 -13.51 -3.24
C ILE A 37 4.10 -13.27 -3.42
N ALA A 38 4.81 -14.35 -3.73
CA ALA A 38 6.23 -14.32 -4.01
C ALA A 38 6.51 -13.93 -5.47
N VAL A 39 7.75 -13.50 -5.74
CA VAL A 39 8.24 -13.13 -7.08
C VAL A 39 8.04 -14.24 -8.12
N ASN A 40 8.09 -15.51 -7.69
CA ASN A 40 7.84 -16.66 -8.56
C ASN A 40 6.35 -16.94 -8.82
N GLY A 41 5.43 -16.08 -8.35
CA GLY A 41 3.99 -16.25 -8.51
C GLY A 41 3.36 -17.25 -7.54
N ARG A 42 4.11 -17.76 -6.56
CA ARG A 42 3.57 -18.59 -5.48
C ARG A 42 2.75 -17.72 -4.54
N LEU A 43 1.47 -18.04 -4.43
CA LEU A 43 0.54 -17.46 -3.49
C LEU A 43 0.42 -18.36 -2.28
N GLU A 44 0.53 -17.77 -1.10
CA GLU A 44 0.34 -18.49 0.16
C GLU A 44 -0.59 -17.72 1.08
N SER A 45 -1.42 -18.46 1.81
CA SER A 45 -2.31 -17.91 2.83
C SER A 45 -1.88 -18.42 4.18
N TRP A 46 -1.57 -17.51 5.08
CA TRP A 46 -1.05 -17.81 6.40
C TRP A 46 -2.02 -17.37 7.46
N ARG A 47 -2.13 -18.12 8.55
CA ARG A 47 -2.85 -17.63 9.73
C ARG A 47 -1.98 -16.60 10.46
N THR A 48 -2.53 -15.42 10.72
CA THR A 48 -1.82 -14.35 11.43
C THR A 48 -1.37 -14.84 12.80
N TYR A 49 -0.12 -14.56 13.18
CA TYR A 49 0.51 -15.00 14.43
C TYR A 49 0.70 -16.53 14.58
N SER A 50 0.46 -17.32 13.53
CA SER A 50 0.84 -18.74 13.49
C SER A 50 1.93 -18.95 12.44
N LYS A 51 2.67 -20.06 12.58
CA LYS A 51 3.58 -20.56 11.53
C LYS A 51 2.85 -21.40 10.46
N ASP A 52 1.55 -21.63 10.63
CA ASP A 52 0.79 -22.52 9.75
C ASP A 52 0.41 -21.86 8.42
N CYS A 53 0.85 -22.49 7.32
CA CYS A 53 0.31 -22.21 5.99
C CYS A 53 -1.07 -22.86 5.86
N ALA A 54 -2.11 -22.06 5.68
CA ALA A 54 -3.46 -22.55 5.46
C ALA A 54 -3.65 -23.10 4.04
N CYS A 55 -2.98 -22.51 3.05
CA CYS A 55 -3.09 -22.90 1.65
C CYS A 55 -1.91 -22.35 0.84
N THR A 56 -1.40 -23.15 -0.10
CA THR A 56 -0.40 -22.75 -1.10
C THR A 56 -0.97 -23.01 -2.50
N MET A 57 -0.83 -22.04 -3.40
CA MET A 57 -1.21 -22.15 -4.81
C MET A 57 -0.13 -21.49 -5.68
N SER A 58 0.11 -22.02 -6.88
CA SER A 58 0.86 -21.28 -7.89
C SER A 58 -0.13 -20.50 -8.76
N ILE A 59 -0.04 -19.17 -8.78
CA ILE A 59 -0.88 -18.34 -9.68
C ILE A 59 -0.48 -18.58 -11.14
N PHE A 60 0.79 -18.90 -11.38
CA PHE A 60 1.26 -19.27 -12.70
C PHE A 60 1.95 -20.62 -12.69
N PRO A 61 1.39 -21.64 -13.33
CA PRO A 61 2.14 -22.85 -13.59
C PRO A 61 3.21 -22.58 -14.67
N GLU A 62 4.48 -22.71 -14.27
CA GLU A 62 5.62 -23.16 -15.08
C GLU A 62 6.20 -22.28 -16.20
N ASN A 63 5.72 -21.07 -16.48
CA ASN A 63 6.36 -20.21 -17.49
C ASN A 63 7.41 -19.25 -16.88
N PRO A 64 8.71 -19.38 -17.20
CA PRO A 64 9.77 -18.49 -16.68
C PRO A 64 9.66 -17.04 -17.18
N LYS A 65 8.83 -16.78 -18.20
CA LYS A 65 8.48 -15.42 -18.66
C LYS A 65 7.25 -14.85 -17.97
N ASN A 66 6.74 -15.50 -16.93
CA ASN A 66 5.52 -15.06 -16.27
C ASN A 66 5.67 -13.64 -15.72
N PRO A 67 4.68 -12.78 -16.01
CA PRO A 67 4.68 -11.42 -15.50
C PRO A 67 4.64 -11.43 -13.97
N LEU A 68 5.40 -10.51 -13.37
CA LEU A 68 5.50 -10.44 -11.92
C LEU A 68 4.21 -9.84 -11.35
N ILE A 69 3.60 -10.50 -10.35
CA ILE A 69 2.51 -9.90 -9.58
C ILE A 69 3.10 -8.76 -8.76
N LYS A 70 2.65 -7.55 -9.09
CA LYS A 70 3.15 -6.30 -8.49
C LYS A 70 2.26 -5.79 -7.40
N SER A 71 0.97 -6.09 -7.48
CA SER A 71 0.00 -5.61 -6.51
C SER A 71 -1.15 -6.58 -6.37
N ALA A 72 -1.76 -6.55 -5.19
CA ALA A 72 -2.99 -7.25 -4.92
C ALA A 72 -3.78 -6.51 -3.83
N ALA A 73 -5.09 -6.69 -3.83
CA ALA A 73 -5.96 -6.23 -2.76
C ALA A 73 -7.09 -7.23 -2.51
N LEU A 74 -7.55 -7.29 -1.27
CA LEU A 74 -8.69 -8.10 -0.88
C LEU A 74 -9.96 -7.25 -0.94
N ASN A 75 -11.04 -7.84 -1.45
CA ASN A 75 -12.38 -7.30 -1.36
C ASN A 75 -13.36 -8.43 -1.02
N GLY A 76 -13.75 -8.50 0.25
CA GLY A 76 -14.55 -9.60 0.76
C GLY A 76 -13.85 -10.94 0.52
N SER A 77 -14.48 -11.84 -0.23
CA SER A 77 -13.92 -13.15 -0.61
C SER A 77 -13.08 -13.13 -1.89
N HIS A 78 -12.87 -11.97 -2.52
CA HIS A 78 -12.16 -11.88 -3.79
C HIS A 78 -10.79 -11.24 -3.60
N LEU A 79 -9.74 -11.97 -3.97
CA LEU A 79 -8.39 -11.43 -4.09
C LEU A 79 -8.17 -10.95 -5.52
N TRP A 80 -7.91 -9.66 -5.67
CA TRP A 80 -7.57 -9.05 -6.94
C TRP A 80 -6.06 -8.99 -7.05
N CYS A 81 -5.50 -9.48 -8.14
CA CYS A 81 -4.06 -9.46 -8.40
C CYS A 81 -3.81 -8.83 -9.76
N GLY A 82 -2.73 -8.05 -9.86
CA GLY A 82 -2.32 -7.38 -11.08
C GLY A 82 -0.84 -7.56 -11.31
N ASP A 83 -0.48 -7.80 -12.57
CA ASP A 83 0.89 -8.09 -12.96
C ASP A 83 1.53 -7.03 -13.86
N THR A 84 2.82 -7.22 -14.14
CA THR A 84 3.60 -6.34 -15.01
C THR A 84 3.18 -6.35 -16.48
N ALA A 85 2.37 -7.31 -16.92
CA ALA A 85 1.81 -7.36 -18.26
C ALA A 85 0.46 -6.64 -18.37
N GLY A 86 -0.02 -6.04 -17.28
CA GLY A 86 -1.30 -5.33 -17.26
C GLY A 86 -2.50 -6.24 -17.06
N GLU A 87 -2.28 -7.53 -16.78
CA GLU A 87 -3.34 -8.50 -16.61
C GLU A 87 -3.85 -8.48 -15.18
N ILE A 88 -5.18 -8.58 -15.03
CA ILE A 88 -5.85 -8.66 -13.73
C ILE A 88 -6.48 -10.03 -13.58
N ARG A 89 -6.21 -10.67 -12.44
CA ARG A 89 -6.84 -11.92 -12.01
C ARG A 89 -7.63 -11.69 -10.73
N VAL A 90 -8.84 -12.24 -10.69
CA VAL A 90 -9.69 -12.23 -9.51
C VAL A 90 -9.85 -13.66 -9.02
N LEU A 91 -9.38 -13.94 -7.82
CA LEU A 91 -9.34 -15.26 -7.21
C LEU A 91 -10.32 -15.34 -6.04
N ASN A 92 -11.01 -16.47 -5.88
CA ASN A 92 -11.89 -16.69 -4.73
C ASN A 92 -11.10 -17.26 -3.55
N THR A 93 -11.01 -16.50 -2.46
CA THR A 93 -10.26 -16.87 -1.27
C THR A 93 -10.97 -17.90 -0.38
N THR A 94 -12.26 -18.20 -0.60
CA THR A 94 -12.98 -19.25 0.15
C THR A 94 -12.82 -20.64 -0.48
N SER A 95 -12.58 -20.71 -1.79
CA SER A 95 -12.46 -21.95 -2.56
C SER A 95 -11.03 -22.19 -3.04
N SER A 96 -10.07 -22.13 -2.11
CA SER A 96 -8.66 -22.42 -2.39
C SER A 96 -8.06 -21.59 -3.54
N PHE A 97 -8.42 -20.30 -3.61
CA PHE A 97 -7.93 -19.36 -4.62
C PHE A 97 -8.32 -19.69 -6.07
N SER A 98 -9.46 -20.34 -6.30
CA SER A 98 -9.96 -20.61 -7.65
C SER A 98 -10.13 -19.32 -8.48
N LEU A 99 -9.67 -19.33 -9.74
CA LEU A 99 -9.82 -18.21 -10.66
C LEU A 99 -11.31 -17.95 -10.98
N ILE A 100 -11.77 -16.72 -10.70
CA ILE A 100 -13.12 -16.25 -11.03
C ILE A 100 -13.12 -15.54 -12.37
N LYS A 101 -12.17 -14.60 -12.55
CA LYS A 101 -12.10 -13.75 -13.73
C LYS A 101 -10.67 -13.39 -14.05
N GLN A 102 -10.39 -13.28 -15.35
CA GLN A 102 -9.14 -12.81 -15.92
C GLN A 102 -9.48 -11.81 -17.03
N PHE A 103 -8.85 -10.63 -17.01
CA PHE A 103 -9.14 -9.57 -17.97
C PHE A 103 -8.02 -8.50 -18.00
N PHE A 104 -8.09 -7.63 -19.02
CA PHE A 104 -7.25 -6.44 -19.18
C PHE A 104 -8.13 -5.19 -19.08
N LEU A 105 -7.57 -4.05 -18.66
CA LEU A 105 -8.35 -2.81 -18.48
C LEU A 105 -8.62 -2.07 -19.79
N GLU A 106 -7.74 -2.17 -20.77
CA GLU A 106 -7.90 -1.51 -22.06
C GLU A 106 -8.29 -2.55 -23.12
N GLU A 107 -9.60 -2.67 -23.37
CA GLU A 107 -10.09 -3.48 -24.48
C GLU A 107 -9.84 -2.74 -25.81
N GLY A 108 -9.13 -3.39 -26.75
CA GLY A 108 -8.95 -2.89 -28.12
C GLY A 108 -7.65 -2.12 -28.41
N VAL A 109 -6.74 -2.01 -27.45
CA VAL A 109 -5.38 -1.57 -27.72
C VAL A 109 -4.68 -2.69 -28.50
N LYS A 110 -4.10 -2.36 -29.66
CA LYS A 110 -3.37 -3.33 -30.50
C LYS A 110 -2.31 -4.00 -29.63
N GLU A 111 -2.10 -5.32 -29.77
CA GLU A 111 -1.12 -6.11 -28.99
C GLU A 111 0.29 -5.48 -28.91
N GLU A 112 0.63 -4.61 -29.86
CA GLU A 112 1.92 -3.90 -29.93
C GLU A 112 2.03 -2.73 -28.91
N GLU A 113 0.93 -2.10 -28.52
CA GLU A 113 0.89 -1.14 -27.41
C GLU A 113 0.66 -1.92 -26.11
N ARG A 114 1.76 -2.31 -25.47
CA ARG A 114 1.72 -3.09 -24.23
C ARG A 114 0.79 -2.46 -23.19
N ASN A 115 -0.14 -3.26 -22.69
CA ASN A 115 -0.96 -2.90 -21.54
C ASN A 115 -0.07 -2.41 -20.38
N PRO A 116 -0.41 -1.27 -19.76
CA PRO A 116 0.40 -0.71 -18.68
C PRO A 116 0.38 -1.66 -17.49
N ALA A 117 1.55 -1.88 -16.87
CA ALA A 117 1.69 -2.69 -15.66
C ALA A 117 0.70 -2.24 -14.57
N ILE A 118 0.09 -3.20 -13.87
CA ILE A 118 -0.79 -2.91 -12.74
C ILE A 118 0.06 -2.79 -11.47
N LEU A 119 0.11 -1.58 -10.92
CA LEU A 119 1.04 -1.22 -9.85
C LEU A 119 0.36 -1.13 -8.49
N SER A 120 -0.95 -0.91 -8.43
CA SER A 120 -1.65 -0.81 -7.15
C SER A 120 -3.14 -1.13 -7.26
N PHE A 121 -3.71 -1.62 -6.17
CA PHE A 121 -5.15 -1.82 -6.01
C PHE A 121 -5.62 -1.17 -4.72
N CYS A 122 -6.85 -0.68 -4.72
CA CYS A 122 -7.52 -0.29 -3.52
C CYS A 122 -9.04 -0.53 -3.60
N SER A 123 -9.57 -1.32 -2.68
CA SER A 123 -11.00 -1.59 -2.61
C SER A 123 -11.73 -0.47 -1.85
N GLN A 124 -12.86 -0.02 -2.38
CA GLN A 124 -13.83 0.84 -1.69
C GLN A 124 -15.26 0.35 -1.95
N GLU A 125 -16.23 0.89 -1.22
CA GLU A 125 -17.66 0.57 -1.40
C GLU A 125 -18.14 0.77 -2.85
N ASN A 126 -17.63 1.81 -3.52
CA ASN A 126 -18.07 2.17 -4.88
C ASN A 126 -17.36 1.41 -6.00
N GLY A 127 -16.36 0.58 -5.69
CA GLY A 127 -15.61 -0.13 -6.72
C GLY A 127 -14.18 -0.48 -6.32
N MET A 128 -13.48 -1.12 -7.25
CA MET A 128 -12.05 -1.39 -7.16
C MET A 128 -11.29 -0.29 -7.90
N TRP A 129 -10.44 0.44 -7.19
CA TRP A 129 -9.52 1.39 -7.79
C TRP A 129 -8.23 0.69 -8.17
N ILE A 130 -7.79 0.89 -9.41
CA ILE A 130 -6.64 0.19 -9.99
C ILE A 130 -5.69 1.21 -10.58
N GLY A 131 -4.45 1.21 -10.10
CA GLY A 131 -3.39 2.08 -10.60
C GLY A 131 -2.54 1.33 -11.60
N SER A 132 -2.43 1.87 -12.80
CA SER A 132 -1.45 1.46 -13.79
C SER A 132 -0.29 2.44 -13.86
N ALA A 133 0.70 2.14 -14.69
CA ALA A 133 1.83 3.05 -14.92
C ALA A 133 1.41 4.46 -15.39
N SER A 134 0.25 4.63 -16.03
CA SER A 134 -0.15 5.90 -16.65
C SER A 134 -1.59 6.33 -16.35
N LYS A 135 -2.41 5.47 -15.75
CA LYS A 135 -3.84 5.73 -15.53
C LYS A 135 -4.31 5.16 -14.20
N ILE A 136 -5.40 5.72 -13.72
CA ILE A 136 -6.19 5.16 -12.62
C ILE A 136 -7.52 4.73 -13.19
N PHE A 137 -7.97 3.54 -12.82
CA PHE A 137 -9.25 3.00 -13.25
C PHE A 137 -10.13 2.76 -12.02
N LEU A 138 -11.40 3.11 -12.14
CA LEU A 138 -12.43 2.67 -11.21
C LEU A 138 -13.20 1.54 -11.89
N VAL A 139 -13.15 0.34 -11.31
CA VAL A 139 -13.75 -0.88 -11.85
C VAL A 139 -14.90 -1.33 -10.97
N ASN A 140 -16.02 -1.71 -11.59
CA ASN A 140 -17.14 -2.31 -10.86
C ASN A 140 -16.74 -3.70 -10.37
N GLN A 141 -16.92 -3.96 -9.08
CA GLN A 141 -16.46 -5.21 -8.45
C GLN A 141 -17.27 -6.45 -8.86
N GLN A 142 -18.49 -6.26 -9.36
CA GLN A 142 -19.41 -7.35 -9.75
C GLN A 142 -19.35 -7.60 -11.26
N SER A 143 -19.41 -6.55 -12.08
CA SER A 143 -19.40 -6.69 -13.55
C SER A 143 -17.99 -6.73 -14.14
N TYR A 144 -16.95 -6.38 -13.37
CA TYR A 144 -15.56 -6.24 -13.82
C TYR A 144 -15.37 -5.19 -14.94
N GLN A 145 -16.36 -4.33 -15.16
CA GLN A 145 -16.29 -3.28 -16.16
C GLN A 145 -15.62 -2.03 -15.61
N VAL A 146 -14.81 -1.38 -16.45
CA VAL A 146 -14.25 -0.07 -16.16
C VAL A 146 -15.38 0.95 -16.15
N LEU A 147 -15.63 1.54 -14.99
CA LEU A 147 -16.62 2.60 -14.81
C LEU A 147 -16.06 3.97 -15.23
N ARG A 148 -14.80 4.23 -14.86
CA ARG A 148 -14.09 5.47 -15.18
C ARG A 148 -12.59 5.21 -15.32
N SER A 149 -11.95 6.03 -16.14
CA SER A 149 -10.50 6.14 -16.24
C SER A 149 -10.08 7.58 -15.99
N PHE A 150 -8.97 7.75 -15.28
CA PHE A 150 -8.35 9.03 -15.00
C PHE A 150 -6.91 8.96 -15.50
N ASP A 151 -6.51 9.93 -16.31
CA ASP A 151 -5.12 10.03 -16.71
C ASP A 151 -4.27 10.42 -15.50
N ALA A 152 -3.21 9.63 -15.26
CA ALA A 152 -2.18 10.03 -14.33
C ALA A 152 -1.37 11.19 -14.93
N LEU A 153 -0.54 11.83 -14.12
CA LEU A 153 0.40 12.84 -14.61
C LEU A 153 1.20 12.30 -15.79
N SER A 154 1.33 13.12 -16.84
CA SER A 154 1.79 12.72 -18.17
C SER A 154 3.18 12.07 -18.25
N HIS A 155 3.96 12.03 -17.16
CA HIS A 155 5.34 11.54 -17.14
C HIS A 155 5.72 10.73 -15.89
N SER A 156 4.77 10.29 -15.05
CA SER A 156 5.10 9.67 -13.76
C SER A 156 4.41 8.33 -13.57
N LYS A 157 5.15 7.30 -13.12
CA LYS A 157 4.56 6.00 -12.77
C LYS A 157 3.83 6.08 -11.44
N ILE A 158 2.58 5.64 -11.39
CA ILE A 158 1.86 5.51 -10.12
C ILE A 158 2.41 4.31 -9.36
N ASN A 159 3.08 4.56 -8.24
CA ASN A 159 3.66 3.49 -7.43
C ASN A 159 2.63 2.90 -6.47
N GLN A 160 1.74 3.73 -5.92
CA GLN A 160 0.79 3.28 -4.90
C GLN A 160 -0.50 4.09 -4.97
N ILE A 161 -1.62 3.41 -4.75
CA ILE A 161 -2.95 3.99 -4.54
C ILE A 161 -3.46 3.56 -3.18
N ARG A 162 -4.02 4.52 -2.44
CA ARG A 162 -4.69 4.26 -1.16
C ARG A 162 -6.01 5.01 -1.10
N ALA A 163 -7.02 4.33 -0.61
CA ALA A 163 -8.26 4.92 -0.20
C ALA A 163 -8.10 5.57 1.17
N ILE A 164 -8.75 6.71 1.33
CA ILE A 164 -8.97 7.36 2.61
C ILE A 164 -10.49 7.45 2.78
N PRO A 165 -11.13 6.39 3.32
CA PRO A 165 -12.58 6.31 3.42
C PRO A 165 -13.19 7.49 4.18
N GLU A 166 -12.54 7.95 5.25
CA GLU A 166 -13.02 9.05 6.09
C GLU A 166 -13.13 10.38 5.34
N LEU A 167 -12.31 10.56 4.30
CA LEU A 167 -12.32 11.75 3.45
C LEU A 167 -13.08 11.52 2.15
N SER A 168 -13.60 10.31 1.92
CA SER A 168 -14.16 9.89 0.63
C SER A 168 -13.21 10.24 -0.51
N ARG A 169 -11.91 9.97 -0.34
CA ARG A 169 -10.86 10.30 -1.30
C ARG A 169 -9.99 9.11 -1.63
N ILE A 170 -9.45 9.12 -2.83
CA ILE A 170 -8.36 8.26 -3.25
C ILE A 170 -7.12 9.13 -3.38
N CYS A 171 -6.02 8.69 -2.77
CA CYS A 171 -4.71 9.29 -2.95
C CYS A 171 -3.84 8.35 -3.79
N CYS A 172 -3.05 8.91 -4.70
CA CYS A 172 -1.97 8.17 -5.33
C CYS A 172 -0.63 8.87 -5.09
N VAL A 173 0.41 8.06 -5.06
CA VAL A 173 1.79 8.49 -5.00
C VAL A 173 2.47 8.02 -6.26
N SER A 174 3.14 8.93 -6.97
CA SER A 174 3.94 8.59 -8.14
C SER A 174 5.44 8.54 -7.82
N ASP A 175 6.26 8.26 -8.83
CA ASP A 175 7.72 8.38 -8.78
C ASP A 175 8.22 9.84 -8.71
N VAL A 176 7.33 10.79 -8.98
CA VAL A 176 7.53 12.22 -8.76
C VAL A 176 7.01 12.54 -7.34
N PRO A 177 7.60 13.49 -6.59
CA PRO A 177 7.14 13.86 -5.23
C PRO A 177 5.82 14.64 -5.25
N GLU A 178 4.79 14.08 -5.88
CA GLU A 178 3.46 14.63 -6.04
C GLU A 178 2.44 13.63 -5.50
N ILE A 179 1.57 14.11 -4.61
CA ILE A 179 0.37 13.37 -4.22
C ILE A 179 -0.78 13.95 -5.04
N LEU A 180 -1.45 13.07 -5.75
CA LEU A 180 -2.73 13.38 -6.36
C LEU A 180 -3.82 12.82 -5.46
N SER A 181 -4.92 13.57 -5.35
CA SER A 181 -6.10 13.12 -4.64
C SER A 181 -7.36 13.38 -5.44
N TRP A 182 -8.22 12.38 -5.53
CA TRP A 182 -9.52 12.46 -6.18
C TRP A 182 -10.63 12.20 -5.17
N GLU A 183 -11.79 12.81 -5.38
CA GLU A 183 -12.99 12.39 -4.65
C GLU A 183 -13.42 11.00 -5.14
N ALA A 184 -13.82 10.15 -4.21
CA ALA A 184 -14.30 8.79 -4.48
C ALA A 184 -15.59 8.78 -5.32
N SER A 185 -16.30 9.91 -5.41
CA SER A 185 -17.40 10.16 -6.35
C SER A 185 -16.94 10.16 -7.83
N GLY A 186 -15.62 10.17 -8.06
CA GLY A 186 -15.02 10.26 -9.39
C GLY A 186 -15.07 11.67 -9.97
N SER A 187 -15.26 12.70 -9.14
CA SER A 187 -15.13 14.09 -9.56
C SER A 187 -13.68 14.36 -9.97
N PRO A 188 -13.43 14.94 -11.17
CA PRO A 188 -12.08 15.15 -11.70
C PRO A 188 -11.30 16.27 -10.99
N ARG A 189 -11.77 16.78 -9.85
CA ARG A 189 -11.02 17.75 -9.05
C ARG A 189 -9.85 17.06 -8.35
N ALA A 190 -8.82 16.78 -9.13
CA ALA A 190 -7.53 16.37 -8.61
C ALA A 190 -6.91 17.56 -7.87
N SER A 191 -6.74 17.45 -6.55
CA SER A 191 -5.88 18.39 -5.85
C SER A 191 -4.45 17.89 -5.94
N LYS A 192 -3.58 18.70 -6.56
CA LYS A 192 -2.16 18.44 -6.72
C LYS A 192 -1.41 19.11 -5.56
N ARG A 193 -0.64 18.33 -4.81
CA ARG A 193 0.29 18.87 -3.82
C ARG A 193 1.66 18.23 -3.99
N THR A 194 2.68 19.07 -4.13
CA THR A 194 4.07 18.67 -4.12
C THR A 194 4.48 18.40 -2.67
N ILE A 195 5.13 17.27 -2.41
CA ILE A 195 5.72 17.03 -1.09
C ILE A 195 7.13 17.62 -1.14
N GLY A 196 7.35 18.73 -0.43
CA GLY A 196 8.70 19.24 -0.21
C GLY A 196 9.44 18.35 0.78
N CYS A 197 10.19 17.35 0.30
CA CYS A 197 11.24 16.73 1.10
C CYS A 197 12.39 16.21 0.23
N ASP A 198 13.61 16.54 0.65
CA ASP A 198 14.87 16.27 -0.05
C ASP A 198 15.28 14.78 -0.03
N SER A 199 14.42 13.86 0.43
CA SER A 199 14.79 12.46 0.72
C SER A 199 13.83 11.40 0.17
N PHE A 200 13.04 11.75 -0.86
CA PHE A 200 12.37 10.78 -1.72
C PHE A 200 13.41 10.04 -2.57
N HIS A 201 13.93 8.93 -2.04
CA HIS A 201 14.47 7.88 -2.91
C HIS A 201 13.29 7.09 -3.49
N SER A 202 13.33 6.85 -4.79
CA SER A 202 12.29 6.29 -5.66
C SER A 202 11.85 4.85 -5.34
N SER A 203 12.26 4.31 -4.20
CA SER A 203 12.12 2.89 -3.80
C SER A 203 11.54 2.69 -2.39
N LYS A 204 11.27 3.76 -1.64
CA LYS A 204 10.72 3.65 -0.28
C LYS A 204 9.24 3.23 -0.32
N ILE A 205 8.88 2.22 0.48
CA ILE A 205 7.49 1.80 0.68
C ILE A 205 6.95 2.49 1.92
N PHE A 206 5.78 3.11 1.80
CA PHE A 206 5.12 3.82 2.87
C PHE A 206 3.82 3.12 3.26
N VAL A 207 3.57 3.08 4.56
CA VAL A 207 2.25 2.71 5.09
C VAL A 207 1.88 3.72 6.16
N LEU A 208 0.67 4.25 6.06
CA LEU A 208 0.08 5.09 7.08
C LEU A 208 -0.56 4.19 8.13
N LEU A 209 -0.19 4.38 9.39
CA LEU A 209 -0.79 3.70 10.53
C LEU A 209 -1.90 4.58 11.11
N PRO A 210 -3.18 4.17 11.04
CA PRO A 210 -4.23 4.87 11.74
C PRO A 210 -4.14 4.54 13.23
N PHE A 211 -3.49 5.41 14.03
CA PHE A 211 -3.62 5.38 15.47
C PHE A 211 -4.78 6.28 15.93
N PHE A 212 -5.60 5.74 16.83
CA PHE A 212 -6.55 6.52 17.62
C PHE A 212 -5.92 6.72 19.00
N LEU A 213 -5.42 7.93 19.27
CA LEU A 213 -5.08 8.34 20.63
C LEU A 213 -6.04 9.46 21.01
N SER A 214 -6.88 9.19 22.01
CA SER A 214 -7.75 10.21 22.61
C SER A 214 -6.94 11.11 23.53
N ASN A 215 -6.97 12.42 23.26
CA ASN A 215 -6.89 13.57 24.19
C ASN A 215 -5.87 14.69 23.81
N GLY A 216 -6.42 15.88 23.50
CA GLY A 216 -5.94 17.19 24.02
C GLY A 216 -4.84 17.98 23.26
N TYR A 217 -5.23 19.18 22.80
CA TYR A 217 -4.52 20.34 22.18
C TYR A 217 -2.98 20.55 22.34
N LEU A 218 -2.32 21.07 21.29
CA LEU A 218 -1.82 22.48 21.15
C LEU A 218 -0.83 22.72 19.98
N THR A 219 -0.68 24.02 19.67
CA THR A 219 0.06 24.77 18.63
C THR A 219 1.60 24.77 18.77
N PRO A 220 2.37 25.15 17.72
CA PRO A 220 3.84 25.11 17.71
C PRO A 220 4.51 26.41 18.18
N ALA A 221 5.70 26.24 18.75
CA ALA A 221 6.82 27.16 18.59
C ALA A 221 7.91 26.46 17.73
N GLU A 222 8.57 27.26 16.89
CA GLU A 222 9.57 26.96 15.84
C GLU A 222 10.84 26.20 16.29
N PRO A 223 11.63 25.53 15.40
CA PRO A 223 12.26 26.16 14.22
C PRO A 223 12.42 25.34 12.91
N SER A 224 12.73 26.08 11.83
CA SER A 224 13.11 25.73 10.44
C SER A 224 11.95 25.49 9.44
N ARG A 225 11.90 26.34 8.40
CA ARG A 225 10.67 27.07 8.03
C ARG A 225 10.15 26.87 6.60
N ARG A 226 10.52 25.81 5.87
CA ARG A 226 10.02 25.63 4.48
C ARG A 226 9.37 24.28 4.15
N ALA A 227 9.81 23.16 4.72
CA ALA A 227 9.15 21.87 4.51
C ALA A 227 7.94 21.63 5.46
N ALA A 228 7.99 22.21 6.67
CA ALA A 228 6.98 22.01 7.71
C ALA A 228 5.64 22.72 7.43
N THR A 229 5.63 23.81 6.66
CA THR A 229 4.47 24.69 6.51
C THR A 229 3.40 24.12 5.57
N GLU A 230 3.77 23.29 4.59
CA GLU A 230 2.80 22.74 3.61
C GLU A 230 2.13 21.44 4.09
N ARG A 231 2.84 20.59 4.85
CA ARG A 231 2.23 19.41 5.49
C ARG A 231 1.27 19.77 6.63
N ARG A 232 1.60 20.82 7.39
CA ARG A 232 0.70 21.40 8.41
C ARG A 232 -0.65 21.81 7.83
N LYS A 233 -0.67 22.41 6.64
CA LYS A 233 -1.91 22.78 5.92
C LYS A 233 -2.74 21.58 5.46
N TRP A 234 -2.19 20.37 5.43
CA TRP A 234 -2.96 19.14 5.16
C TRP A 234 -3.77 18.70 6.39
N VAL A 235 -3.23 18.91 7.60
CA VAL A 235 -3.86 18.53 8.87
C VAL A 235 -4.69 19.67 9.48
N GLU A 236 -4.25 20.92 9.35
CA GLU A 236 -4.86 22.09 9.98
C GLU A 236 -5.92 22.78 9.10
N GLY A 237 -5.95 22.49 7.79
CA GLY A 237 -6.87 23.13 6.83
C GLY A 237 -8.33 22.71 6.95
N GLU A 238 -8.64 21.61 7.63
CA GLU A 238 -10.03 21.12 7.83
C GLU A 238 -10.37 20.83 9.31
N ALA A 239 -9.45 21.07 10.25
CA ALA A 239 -9.65 20.83 11.68
C ALA A 239 -10.19 22.06 12.44
N SER A 240 -10.96 22.92 11.78
CA SER A 240 -11.57 24.10 12.39
C SER A 240 -12.88 23.76 13.10
N GLN A 241 -12.88 22.76 13.99
CA GLN A 241 -13.88 22.55 15.06
C GLN A 241 -13.49 21.30 15.87
N ASN A 242 -12.92 21.50 17.07
CA ASN A 242 -12.78 20.55 18.19
C ASN A 242 -12.78 19.04 17.86
N LYS A 243 -11.82 18.56 17.06
CA LYS A 243 -11.57 17.13 16.91
C LYS A 243 -10.18 16.78 17.42
N GLU A 244 -10.12 15.70 18.20
CA GLU A 244 -8.89 15.09 18.71
C GLU A 244 -7.84 15.03 17.60
N LYS A 245 -6.64 15.55 17.92
CA LYS A 245 -5.50 15.49 17.02
C LYS A 245 -5.08 14.02 16.94
N LYS A 246 -5.42 13.35 15.84
CA LYS A 246 -4.96 11.99 15.58
C LYS A 246 -3.45 12.03 15.38
N ASP A 247 -2.72 11.37 16.26
CA ASP A 247 -1.28 11.12 16.06
C ASP A 247 -1.14 10.09 14.94
N LEU A 248 -0.89 10.57 13.73
CA LEU A 248 -0.63 9.73 12.58
C LEU A 248 0.82 9.26 12.65
N LEU A 249 1.03 7.94 12.66
CA LEU A 249 2.34 7.33 12.53
C LEU A 249 2.54 6.84 11.10
N VAL A 250 3.77 6.92 10.61
CA VAL A 250 4.17 6.52 9.27
C VAL A 250 5.28 5.49 9.40
N ALA A 251 5.05 4.30 8.86
CA ALA A 251 6.08 3.29 8.75
C ALA A 251 6.69 3.36 7.34
N THR A 252 8.03 3.34 7.29
CA THR A 252 8.80 3.40 6.05
C THR A 252 9.81 2.27 6.00
N GLY A 253 9.78 1.50 4.92
CA GLY A 253 10.79 0.48 4.63
C GLY A 253 11.85 1.00 3.65
N GLY A 254 13.12 0.74 3.95
CA GLY A 254 14.27 1.14 3.14
C GLY A 254 14.86 0.04 2.27
N ASP A 255 15.60 0.45 1.24
CA ASP A 255 16.39 -0.45 0.38
C ASP A 255 17.54 -1.12 1.13
N ASP A 256 18.03 -0.49 2.19
CA ASP A 256 19.07 -1.01 3.08
C ASP A 256 18.52 -2.02 4.10
N GLY A 257 17.23 -2.34 4.03
CA GLY A 257 16.56 -3.24 4.97
C GLY A 257 16.21 -2.59 6.29
N SER A 258 16.31 -1.26 6.41
CA SER A 258 15.89 -0.53 7.60
C SER A 258 14.36 -0.31 7.64
N LEU A 259 13.81 -0.30 8.84
CA LEU A 259 12.41 0.06 9.11
C LEU A 259 12.40 1.30 10.02
N LEU A 260 11.75 2.36 9.56
CA LEU A 260 11.61 3.62 10.27
C LEU A 260 10.14 3.86 10.61
N LEU A 261 9.88 4.29 11.85
CA LEU A 261 8.58 4.77 12.29
C LEU A 261 8.71 6.26 12.65
N SER A 262 7.96 7.11 11.97
CA SER A 262 7.92 8.55 12.23
C SER A 262 6.50 8.99 12.58
N ASP A 263 6.39 10.10 13.30
CA ASP A 263 5.13 10.80 13.48
C ASP A 263 4.80 11.71 12.28
N ALA A 264 3.58 12.28 12.28
CA ALA A 264 3.13 13.22 11.24
C ALA A 264 4.01 14.48 11.11
N GLY A 265 4.81 14.79 12.14
CA GLY A 265 5.78 15.86 12.17
C GLY A 265 7.15 15.47 11.63
N ASP A 266 7.30 14.26 11.08
CA ASP A 266 8.57 13.68 10.61
C ASP A 266 9.58 13.45 11.74
N VAL A 267 9.11 13.39 12.99
CA VAL A 267 9.94 13.01 14.13
C VAL A 267 10.06 11.49 14.10
N CYS A 268 11.28 11.00 13.95
CA CYS A 268 11.59 9.58 14.13
C CYS A 268 11.23 9.17 15.56
N VAL A 269 10.23 8.30 15.71
CA VAL A 269 9.80 7.75 17.00
C VAL A 269 10.26 6.31 17.22
N GLY A 270 10.70 5.63 16.15
CA GLY A 270 11.29 4.30 16.23
C GLY A 270 12.12 3.97 15.00
N PHE A 271 13.20 3.20 15.17
CA PHE A 271 14.08 2.83 14.07
C PHE A 271 14.71 1.45 14.28
N VAL A 272 14.62 0.60 13.26
CA VAL A 272 15.29 -0.70 13.20
C VAL A 272 16.22 -0.71 12.00
N LYS A 273 17.52 -0.59 12.25
CA LYS A 273 18.55 -0.47 11.20
C LYS A 273 18.65 -1.70 10.28
N LYS A 274 18.33 -2.88 10.79
CA LYS A 274 18.44 -4.17 10.07
C LYS A 274 17.17 -4.98 10.29
N ALA A 275 16.05 -4.48 9.81
CA ALA A 275 14.79 -5.20 9.84
C ALA A 275 14.81 -6.39 8.87
N HIS A 276 15.44 -6.24 7.71
CA HIS A 276 15.66 -7.29 6.71
C HIS A 276 17.11 -7.35 6.24
N GLU A 277 17.55 -8.50 5.73
CA GLU A 277 18.80 -8.62 4.98
C GLU A 277 18.58 -8.16 3.53
N GLY A 278 18.62 -6.83 3.34
CA GLY A 278 18.37 -6.17 2.06
C GLY A 278 16.99 -5.53 1.97
N VAL A 279 16.61 -5.13 0.76
CA VAL A 279 15.42 -4.30 0.50
C VAL A 279 14.14 -4.85 1.14
N ILE A 280 13.41 -4.00 1.83
CA ILE A 280 12.01 -4.26 2.23
C ILE A 280 11.13 -4.07 1.00
N GLY A 281 10.57 -5.17 0.48
CA GLY A 281 9.79 -5.19 -0.76
C GLY A 281 8.29 -5.00 -0.57
N CYS A 282 7.78 -5.17 0.65
CA CYS A 282 6.41 -4.84 1.02
C CYS A 282 6.31 -4.52 2.52
N LEU A 283 5.39 -3.63 2.87
CA LEU A 283 5.11 -3.20 4.23
C LEU A 283 3.58 -3.03 4.34
N GLU A 284 2.98 -3.50 5.43
CA GLU A 284 1.54 -3.30 5.69
C GLU A 284 1.27 -3.27 7.20
N CYS A 285 0.18 -2.63 7.62
CA CYS A 285 -0.30 -2.70 9.00
C CYS A 285 -1.16 -3.96 9.19
N ILE A 286 -1.06 -4.62 10.34
CA ILE A 286 -2.12 -5.51 10.80
C ILE A 286 -2.67 -4.96 12.11
N GLY A 287 -3.93 -4.54 12.08
CA GLY A 287 -4.54 -3.92 13.24
C GLY A 287 -3.84 -2.64 13.69
N PRO A 288 -4.08 -2.20 14.93
CA PRO A 288 -3.68 -0.87 15.38
C PRO A 288 -2.21 -0.77 15.81
N HIS A 289 -1.52 -1.88 16.06
CA HIS A 289 -0.24 -1.88 16.78
C HIS A 289 0.82 -2.80 16.19
N SER A 290 0.58 -3.38 15.01
CA SER A 290 1.54 -4.28 14.40
C SER A 290 1.82 -3.90 12.96
N ILE A 291 3.08 -4.06 12.58
CA ILE A 291 3.55 -3.83 11.22
C ILE A 291 4.05 -5.16 10.68
N LEU A 292 3.64 -5.50 9.46
CA LEU A 292 4.29 -6.54 8.68
C LEU A 292 5.27 -5.95 7.70
N SER A 293 6.43 -6.58 7.61
CA SER A 293 7.40 -6.32 6.55
C SER A 293 7.79 -7.61 5.85
N GLY A 294 7.87 -7.57 4.52
CA GLY A 294 8.41 -8.62 3.67
C GLY A 294 9.64 -8.13 2.94
N GLY A 295 10.72 -8.90 2.97
CA GLY A 295 12.00 -8.50 2.39
C GLY A 295 12.51 -9.40 1.27
N LYS A 296 13.58 -8.93 0.62
CA LYS A 296 14.34 -9.72 -0.37
C LYS A 296 15.04 -10.93 0.23
N ASP A 297 15.23 -10.94 1.54
CA ASP A 297 15.74 -12.08 2.30
C ASP A 297 14.76 -13.26 2.37
N GLY A 298 13.57 -13.11 1.79
CA GLY A 298 12.54 -14.13 1.77
C GLY A 298 11.80 -14.24 3.11
N TYR A 299 12.07 -13.37 4.07
CA TYR A 299 11.39 -13.40 5.36
C TYR A 299 10.18 -12.47 5.37
N LEU A 300 9.16 -12.89 6.11
CA LEU A 300 8.07 -12.04 6.58
C LEU A 300 8.20 -11.87 8.09
N ARG A 301 8.19 -10.62 8.56
CA ARG A 301 8.38 -10.27 9.97
C ARG A 301 7.18 -9.48 10.48
N VAL A 302 6.78 -9.78 11.72
CA VAL A 302 5.82 -8.99 12.48
C VAL A 302 6.58 -8.18 13.50
N TRP A 303 6.37 -6.87 13.48
CA TRP A 303 6.87 -5.90 14.44
C TRP A 303 5.73 -5.36 15.30
#